data_AF-A0A1A8NA98-F1
#
_entry.id   AF-A0A1A8NA98-F1
#
_cell.length_a   1.000
_cell.length_b   1.000
_cell.length_c   1.000
_cell.angle_alpha   90.00
_cell.angle_beta   90.00
_cell.angle_gamma   90.00
#
_symmetry.space_group_name_H-M   'P 1'
#
loop_
_entity.id
_entity.type
_entity.pdbx_description
1 polymer ?
#
loop_
_entity_poly.entity_id
_entity_poly.type
_entity_poly.pdbx_seq_one_letter_code
_entity_poly.pdbx_strand_id
1 'polypeptide(L)'
;MVDCLVTLVVALSLVGECSARVVTASPGPLIRVEGQPVSIRCNVTDYGGPREQDFEWEMSRDATGAKTKIISTFDVTFSSPSFSSR
;
A
#
# COMPACT_ATOMS: atom_id res chain seq x y z
N MET A 1 28.35 -33.92 -15.09
CA MET A 1 27.61 -32.86 -15.84
C MET A 1 26.11 -32.97 -15.56
N VAL A 2 25.53 -34.18 -15.61
CA VAL A 2 24.11 -34.43 -15.33
C VAL A 2 23.72 -34.15 -13.87
N ASP A 3 24.56 -34.50 -12.90
CA ASP A 3 24.26 -34.26 -11.47
C ASP A 3 24.12 -32.78 -11.15
N CYS A 4 25.06 -31.92 -11.57
CA CYS A 4 24.93 -30.47 -11.38
C CYS A 4 23.68 -29.89 -12.04
N LEU A 5 23.30 -30.41 -13.22
CA LEU A 5 22.11 -29.96 -13.92
C LEU A 5 20.86 -30.30 -13.11
N VAL A 6 20.79 -31.52 -12.55
CA VAL A 6 19.67 -31.95 -11.71
C VAL A 6 19.62 -31.13 -10.43
N THR A 7 20.75 -30.90 -9.76
CA THR A 7 20.79 -30.06 -8.55
C THR A 7 20.36 -28.62 -8.82
N LEU A 8 20.78 -28.05 -9.97
CA LEU A 8 20.40 -26.70 -10.37
C LEU A 8 18.90 -26.59 -10.67
N VAL A 9 18.33 -27.57 -11.38
CA VAL A 9 16.90 -27.63 -11.70
C VAL A 9 16.06 -27.78 -10.43
N VAL A 10 16.47 -28.64 -9.49
CA VAL A 10 15.80 -28.81 -8.20
C VAL A 10 15.92 -27.56 -7.33
N ALA A 11 17.06 -26.87 -7.34
CA ALA A 11 17.22 -25.61 -6.61
C ALA A 11 16.32 -24.50 -7.19
N LEU A 12 16.22 -24.41 -8.51
CA LEU A 12 15.35 -23.44 -9.21
C LEU A 12 13.86 -23.68 -8.96
N SER A 13 13.42 -24.94 -8.85
CA SER A 13 12.01 -25.26 -8.60
C SER A 13 11.57 -25.02 -7.14
N LEU A 14 12.52 -24.84 -6.21
CA LEU A 14 12.24 -24.46 -4.82
C LEU A 14 12.12 -22.94 -4.63
N VAL A 15 12.37 -22.14 -5.67
CA VAL A 15 12.20 -20.69 -5.61
C VAL A 15 10.71 -20.37 -5.77
N GLY A 16 10.04 -20.10 -4.65
CA GLY A 16 8.65 -19.65 -4.66
C GLY A 16 8.53 -18.20 -5.16
N GLU A 17 7.55 -17.92 -6.01
CA GLU A 17 7.18 -16.55 -6.38
C GLU A 17 6.49 -15.86 -5.20
N CYS A 18 7.15 -14.85 -4.63
CA CYS A 18 6.53 -13.98 -3.64
C CYS A 18 5.75 -12.88 -4.37
N SER A 19 4.45 -13.08 -4.54
CA SER A 19 3.56 -12.04 -5.07
C SER A 19 3.00 -11.20 -3.93
N ALA A 20 3.07 -9.88 -4.07
CA ALA A 20 2.46 -8.93 -3.15
C ALA A 20 1.55 -7.99 -3.94
N ARG A 21 0.46 -7.58 -3.29
CA ARG A 21 -0.42 -6.55 -3.85
C ARG A 21 0.35 -5.24 -4.01
N VAL A 22 0.08 -4.52 -5.08
CA VAL A 22 0.67 -3.20 -5.32
C VAL A 22 -0.38 -2.16 -4.97
N VAL A 23 -0.03 -1.23 -4.07
CA VAL A 23 -0.90 -0.14 -3.63
C VAL A 23 -0.29 1.19 -4.07
N THR A 24 -1.06 1.98 -4.82
CA THR A 24 -0.61 3.26 -5.36
C THR A 24 -1.64 4.35 -5.13
N ALA A 25 -1.17 5.57 -4.89
CA ALA A 25 -2.00 6.76 -4.95
C ALA A 25 -2.10 7.26 -6.39
N SER A 26 -3.03 8.20 -6.64
CA SER A 26 -3.12 8.88 -7.93
C SER A 26 -1.81 9.58 -8.29
N PRO A 27 -1.29 9.44 -9.52
CA PRO A 27 0.00 10.02 -9.90
C PRO A 27 -0.08 11.54 -10.02
N GLY A 28 1.06 12.20 -9.79
CA GLY A 28 1.24 13.63 -10.00
C GLY A 28 0.84 14.51 -8.80
N PRO A 29 1.02 15.84 -8.92
CA PRO A 29 0.64 16.77 -7.87
C PRO A 29 -0.89 16.90 -7.78
N LEU A 30 -1.42 16.89 -6.56
CA LEU A 30 -2.83 17.16 -6.30
C LEU A 30 -3.04 18.68 -6.14
N ILE A 31 -3.71 19.29 -7.11
CA ILE A 31 -4.07 20.71 -7.08
C ILE A 31 -5.55 20.84 -6.79
N ARG A 32 -5.90 21.76 -5.91
CA ARG A 32 -7.27 21.95 -5.44
C ARG A 32 -7.49 23.41 -5.09
N VAL A 33 -8.71 23.89 -5.31
CA VAL A 33 -9.16 25.21 -4.86
C VAL A 33 -9.38 25.19 -3.35
N GLU A 34 -8.98 26.27 -2.67
CA GLU A 34 -9.23 26.45 -1.24
C GLU A 34 -10.73 26.29 -0.92
N GLY A 35 -11.05 25.65 0.20
CA GLY A 35 -12.43 25.42 0.64
C GLY A 35 -13.24 24.35 -0.11
N GLN A 36 -12.81 23.87 -1.29
CA GLN A 36 -13.51 22.77 -1.98
C GLN A 36 -13.23 21.40 -1.34
N PRO A 37 -13.86 20.29 -1.70
CA PRO A 37 -13.37 18.96 -1.33
C PRO A 37 -12.39 18.41 -2.36
N VAL A 38 -11.57 17.42 -1.99
CA VAL A 38 -10.75 16.64 -2.93
C VAL A 38 -10.89 15.15 -2.60
N SER A 39 -10.84 14.31 -3.62
CA SER A 39 -10.83 12.85 -3.48
C SER A 39 -9.52 12.31 -4.03
N ILE A 40 -8.86 11.45 -3.25
CA ILE A 40 -7.63 10.77 -3.64
C ILE A 40 -7.96 9.29 -3.82
N ARG A 41 -7.68 8.75 -5.00
CA ARG A 41 -7.96 7.34 -5.29
C ARG A 41 -6.83 6.45 -4.76
N CYS A 42 -7.22 5.38 -4.06
CA CYS A 42 -6.37 4.21 -3.81
C CYS A 42 -6.49 3.27 -5.01
N ASN A 43 -5.39 2.98 -5.68
CA ASN A 43 -5.35 2.00 -6.76
C ASN A 43 -4.60 0.75 -6.28
N VAL A 44 -5.24 -0.41 -6.41
CA VAL A 44 -4.72 -1.69 -5.93
C VAL A 44 -4.68 -2.67 -7.09
N THR A 45 -3.50 -3.20 -7.39
CA THR A 45 -3.28 -4.22 -8.43
C THR A 45 -2.60 -5.45 -7.84
N ASP A 46 -2.53 -6.52 -8.63
CA ASP A 46 -1.80 -7.76 -8.30
C ASP A 46 -2.26 -8.39 -6.98
N TYR A 47 -3.55 -8.27 -6.71
CA TYR A 47 -4.16 -8.81 -5.51
C TYR A 47 -4.51 -10.30 -5.67
N GLY A 48 -3.83 -11.17 -4.92
CA GLY A 48 -4.07 -12.63 -4.92
C GLY A 48 -4.74 -13.19 -3.65
N GLY A 49 -5.16 -12.34 -2.70
CA GLY A 49 -5.64 -12.75 -1.37
C GLY A 49 -7.18 -12.78 -1.19
N PRO A 50 -7.67 -12.88 0.07
CA PRO A 50 -9.10 -12.84 0.44
C PRO A 50 -9.83 -11.54 0.06
N ARG A 51 -11.16 -11.51 -0.04
CA ARG A 51 -11.85 -10.27 -0.45
C ARG A 51 -11.66 -9.09 0.52
N GLU A 52 -11.46 -9.38 1.80
CA GLU A 52 -11.30 -8.39 2.85
C GLU A 52 -9.86 -7.85 2.86
N GLN A 53 -9.73 -6.53 2.82
CA GLN A 53 -8.45 -5.84 2.75
C GLN A 53 -8.51 -4.56 3.56
N ASP A 54 -7.49 -4.38 4.39
CA ASP A 54 -7.34 -3.18 5.18
C ASP A 54 -6.34 -2.20 4.57
N PHE A 55 -6.69 -0.92 4.69
CA PHE A 55 -5.93 0.21 4.17
C PHE A 55 -5.87 1.33 5.19
N GLU A 56 -4.71 1.97 5.25
CA GLU A 56 -4.45 3.12 6.10
C GLU A 56 -3.93 4.27 5.25
N TRP A 57 -4.39 5.47 5.58
CA TRP A 57 -3.92 6.71 4.95
C TRP A 57 -3.16 7.54 5.98
N GLU A 58 -1.94 7.88 5.62
CA GLU A 58 -1.07 8.77 6.36
C GLU A 58 -0.61 9.90 5.43
N MET A 59 -0.37 11.09 5.99
CA MET A 59 0.23 12.19 5.25
C MET A 59 1.47 12.71 6.00
N SER A 60 2.49 13.11 5.26
CA SER A 60 3.61 13.88 5.80
C SER A 60 3.80 15.13 4.96
N ARG A 61 4.29 16.20 5.60
CA ARG A 61 4.64 17.44 4.90
C ARG A 61 5.94 17.28 4.10
N ASP A 62 6.86 16.51 4.67
CA ASP A 62 8.19 16.23 4.12
C ASP A 62 8.35 14.72 3.93
N ALA A 63 9.22 14.30 3.00
CA ALA A 63 9.42 12.88 2.68
C ALA A 63 9.88 12.03 3.88
N THR A 64 10.60 12.64 4.83
CA THR A 64 11.09 12.00 6.06
C THR A 64 10.43 12.58 7.32
N GLY A 65 9.42 13.43 7.15
CA GLY A 65 8.74 14.10 8.25
C GLY A 65 7.85 13.18 9.07
N ALA A 66 7.33 13.71 10.18
CA ALA A 66 6.34 13.01 10.99
C ALA A 66 5.09 12.74 10.15
N LYS A 67 4.62 11.50 10.20
CA LYS A 67 3.41 11.07 9.52
C LYS A 67 2.19 11.33 10.41
N THR A 68 1.18 11.96 9.83
CA THR A 68 -0.11 12.21 10.46
C THR A 68 -1.10 11.16 9.97
N LYS A 69 -1.73 10.47 10.93
CA LYS A 69 -2.71 9.42 10.66
C LYS A 69 -4.06 10.02 10.30
N ILE A 70 -4.58 9.67 9.13
CA ILE A 70 -5.82 10.25 8.59
C ILE A 70 -7.00 9.31 8.83
N ILE A 71 -6.92 8.07 8.34
CA ILE A 71 -8.00 7.09 8.44
C ILE A 71 -7.47 5.67 8.25
N SER A 72 -8.09 4.71 8.93
CA SER A 72 -7.92 3.27 8.75
C SER A 72 -9.28 2.65 8.45
N THR A 73 -9.31 1.62 7.59
CA THR A 73 -10.52 0.80 7.39
C THR A 73 -10.71 -0.25 8.49
N PHE A 74 -9.67 -0.52 9.27
CA PHE A 74 -9.65 -1.54 10.31
C PHE A 74 -9.81 -0.95 11.71
N ASP A 75 -9.06 0.11 12.01
CA ASP A 75 -8.98 0.70 13.35
C ASP A 75 -9.68 2.07 13.39
N VAL A 76 -10.83 2.11 14.05
CA VAL A 76 -11.63 3.34 14.24
C VAL A 76 -10.95 4.39 15.11
N THR A 77 -9.93 4.00 15.89
CA THR A 77 -9.16 4.88 16.77
C THR A 77 -7.86 5.39 16.14
N PHE A 78 -7.57 4.99 14.90
CA PHE A 78 -6.33 5.30 14.21
C PHE A 78 -6.12 6.80 13.94
N SER A 79 -7.19 7.54 13.65
CA SER A 79 -7.12 8.94 13.21
C SER A 79 -6.56 9.86 14.28
N SER A 80 -5.67 10.76 13.87
CA SER A 80 -5.13 11.80 14.76
C SER A 80 -6.25 12.75 15.23
N PRO A 81 -6.12 13.44 16.38
CA PRO A 81 -7.19 14.29 16.92
C PRO A 81 -7.71 15.38 15.97
N SER A 82 -6.85 15.89 15.07
CA SER A 82 -7.24 16.86 14.04
C SER A 82 -8.13 16.29 12.94
N PHE A 83 -8.20 14.96 12.82
CA PHE A 83 -8.95 14.22 11.80
C PHE A 83 -9.98 13.24 12.41
N SER A 84 -10.17 13.27 13.74
CA SER A 84 -11.10 12.36 14.43
C SER A 84 -12.56 12.83 14.38
N SER A 85 -12.79 14.15 14.29
CA SER A 85 -14.13 14.71 14.08
C SER A 85 -14.42 14.79 12.58
N ARG A 86 -15.06 13.75 12.03
CA ARG A 86 -15.59 13.75 10.66
C ARG A 86 -17.09 13.96 10.67
#